data_AF-A0A8K0V0D3-F1
#
_entry.id   AF-A0A8K0V0D3-F1
#
_cell.length_a   1.000
_cell.length_b   1.000
_cell.length_c   1.000
_cell.angle_alpha   90.00
_cell.angle_beta   90.00
_cell.angle_gamma   90.00
#
_symmetry.space_group_name_H-M   'P 1'
#
loop_
_entity.id
_entity.type
_entity.pdbx_description
1 polymer ?
#
loop_
_entity_poly.entity_id
_entity_poly.type
_entity_poly.pdbx_seq_one_letter_code
_entity_poly.pdbx_strand_id
1 'polypeptide(L)'
;MSYPKVVALDTDWTLFWGWLNANQLGKGFNPAFPAEENLEPENGSEWVLRDRTNHGVRIGMYEDIPNIIYDILSHGAKLAIVSRNSSKAACDKALWWFKATDPRDNQKKSIIDMVDFDEVYNADKTTHFMRIQQWTGFDFSDMILFDDEATNNLVRIQLGVTFQVSRNQTGLTWANYQDGLNQWRHVQAIRSPYLGQSLGSYPCPMFLGYSGMDEQTVKLLIQGKNRTDLTESARWGYAMYIADDINIAKFFANWIKADAFGQNTNTYVCEIWARDARKFIAMNKIWFPENGAMMTDNKHKSAFEVAWSQENRDARAASWGVSTPYILFSRHHWMQGMPVPWGQRWNEMAVYTQVQNALLLTIPLSDQDVKRKAAMGGKLSPFEKQIRSWNITVPQETLNDSTAHGEWNIFR
;
A
#
# COMPACT_ATOMS: atom_id res chain seq x y z
N MET A 1 -11.04 -14.24 15.50
CA MET A 1 -9.71 -13.68 15.15
C MET A 1 -9.83 -12.17 15.07
N SER A 2 -8.72 -11.40 15.08
CA SER A 2 -8.80 -9.94 14.88
C SER A 2 -9.36 -9.60 13.48
N TYR A 3 -10.05 -8.48 13.40
CA TYR A 3 -10.80 -8.05 12.22
C TYR A 3 -10.72 -6.51 12.04
N PRO A 4 -10.64 -5.97 10.80
CA PRO A 4 -10.64 -4.52 10.56
C PRO A 4 -11.87 -3.82 11.15
N LYS A 5 -11.74 -2.56 11.57
CA LYS A 5 -12.89 -1.76 12.00
C LYS A 5 -13.73 -1.26 10.82
N VAL A 6 -13.09 -1.02 9.67
CA VAL A 6 -13.75 -0.64 8.42
C VAL A 6 -13.27 -1.55 7.30
N VAL A 7 -14.22 -2.13 6.57
CA VAL A 7 -13.96 -2.83 5.30
C VAL A 7 -14.61 -2.02 4.19
N ALA A 8 -13.77 -1.44 3.34
CA ALA A 8 -14.20 -0.65 2.20
C ALA A 8 -14.14 -1.47 0.91
N LEU A 9 -15.20 -1.40 0.13
CA LEU A 9 -15.35 -2.10 -1.15
C LEU A 9 -15.56 -1.06 -2.25
N ASP A 10 -14.78 -1.18 -3.33
CA ASP A 10 -15.08 -0.47 -4.58
C ASP A 10 -16.30 -1.08 -5.30
N THR A 11 -16.86 -0.35 -6.26
CA THR A 11 -18.07 -0.77 -6.99
C THR A 11 -17.73 -1.51 -8.28
N ASP A 12 -17.34 -0.77 -9.31
CA ASP A 12 -17.19 -1.28 -10.68
C ASP A 12 -16.01 -2.27 -10.71
N TRP A 13 -16.20 -3.43 -11.32
CA TRP A 13 -15.20 -4.53 -11.36
C TRP A 13 -14.72 -5.08 -10.01
N THR A 14 -15.31 -4.64 -8.89
CA THR A 14 -15.05 -5.14 -7.55
C THR A 14 -16.27 -5.83 -6.94
N LEU A 15 -17.36 -5.09 -6.71
CA LEU A 15 -18.65 -5.63 -6.24
C LEU A 15 -19.46 -6.24 -7.39
N PHE A 16 -19.40 -5.62 -8.56
CA PHE A 16 -20.10 -6.09 -9.75
C PHE A 16 -19.23 -5.93 -11.00
N TRP A 17 -19.38 -6.83 -11.96
CA TRP A 17 -18.77 -6.65 -13.28
C TRP A 17 -19.52 -5.60 -14.09
N GLY A 18 -18.84 -5.00 -15.05
CA GLY A 18 -19.38 -3.95 -15.92
C GLY A 18 -19.19 -2.55 -15.33
N TRP A 19 -19.26 -1.55 -16.21
CA TRP A 19 -19.11 -0.15 -15.85
C TRP A 19 -20.47 0.52 -15.74
N LEU A 20 -20.80 1.04 -14.56
CA LEU A 20 -22.00 1.80 -14.37
C LEU A 20 -21.79 3.26 -14.79
N ASN A 21 -21.98 3.53 -16.07
CA ASN A 21 -21.73 4.84 -16.66
C ASN A 21 -23.02 5.66 -16.83
N ALA A 22 -23.19 6.73 -16.04
CA ALA A 22 -24.35 7.63 -16.17
C ALA A 22 -24.49 8.29 -17.55
N ASN A 23 -23.41 8.41 -18.32
CA ASN A 23 -23.50 8.95 -19.68
C ASN A 23 -24.12 7.95 -20.67
N GLN A 24 -24.21 6.67 -20.30
CA GLN A 24 -24.82 5.61 -21.12
C GLN A 24 -26.20 5.17 -20.60
N LEU A 25 -26.48 5.41 -19.31
CA LEU A 25 -27.79 5.16 -18.71
C LEU A 25 -28.89 6.05 -19.30
N GLY A 26 -30.06 5.47 -19.55
CA GLY A 26 -31.25 6.15 -20.05
C GLY A 26 -31.06 6.77 -21.44
N LYS A 27 -30.11 6.26 -22.25
CA LYS A 27 -29.82 6.81 -23.60
C LYS A 27 -30.58 6.12 -24.73
N GLY A 28 -31.49 5.20 -24.41
CA GLY A 28 -32.35 4.55 -25.40
C GLY A 28 -33.69 5.25 -25.59
N PHE A 29 -34.64 4.51 -26.19
CA PHE A 29 -35.99 5.00 -26.44
C PHE A 29 -36.83 5.01 -25.15
N ASN A 30 -37.56 6.12 -24.90
CA ASN A 30 -38.47 6.31 -23.77
C ASN A 30 -37.84 6.11 -22.35
N PRO A 31 -36.77 6.85 -22.02
CA PRO A 31 -36.09 6.71 -20.73
C PRO A 31 -36.91 7.22 -19.54
N ALA A 32 -36.71 6.60 -18.38
CA ALA A 32 -37.15 7.14 -17.09
C ALA A 32 -36.25 8.30 -16.67
N PHE A 33 -36.80 9.16 -15.80
CA PHE A 33 -36.06 10.22 -15.13
C PHE A 33 -36.29 10.13 -13.62
N PRO A 34 -35.23 10.24 -12.78
CA PRO A 34 -33.82 10.44 -13.16
C PRO A 34 -33.18 9.19 -13.82
N ALA A 35 -31.96 9.32 -14.36
CA ALA A 35 -31.37 8.34 -15.28
C ALA A 35 -31.23 6.93 -14.66
N GLU A 36 -30.90 6.85 -13.37
CA GLU A 36 -30.80 5.64 -12.57
C GLU A 36 -32.10 4.82 -12.50
N GLU A 37 -33.27 5.44 -12.70
CA GLU A 37 -34.55 4.74 -12.77
C GLU A 37 -34.69 3.86 -14.02
N ASN A 38 -33.72 3.89 -14.93
CA ASN A 38 -33.64 2.96 -16.04
C ASN A 38 -32.98 1.62 -15.66
N LEU A 39 -32.33 1.50 -14.49
CA LEU A 39 -31.78 0.23 -14.01
C LEU A 39 -32.87 -0.70 -13.49
N GLU A 40 -32.96 -1.88 -14.11
CA GLU A 40 -33.90 -2.93 -13.74
C GLU A 40 -33.21 -4.30 -13.64
N PRO A 41 -33.77 -5.23 -12.86
CA PRO A 41 -33.42 -6.65 -12.89
C PRO A 41 -33.55 -7.22 -14.30
N GLU A 42 -32.48 -7.81 -14.83
CA GLU A 42 -32.56 -8.54 -16.08
C GLU A 42 -33.35 -9.83 -15.88
N ASN A 43 -34.51 -9.94 -16.53
CA ASN A 43 -35.39 -11.12 -16.45
C ASN A 43 -35.75 -11.51 -15.00
N GLY A 44 -35.88 -10.54 -14.10
CA GLY A 44 -36.15 -10.77 -12.68
C GLY A 44 -34.97 -11.31 -11.87
N SER A 45 -33.75 -11.25 -12.41
CA SER A 45 -32.52 -11.67 -11.72
C SER A 45 -32.18 -10.74 -10.55
N GLU A 46 -31.84 -11.32 -9.40
CA GLU A 46 -31.26 -10.58 -8.27
C GLU A 46 -29.76 -10.32 -8.41
N TRP A 47 -29.15 -10.85 -9.48
CA TRP A 47 -27.69 -10.84 -9.69
C TRP A 47 -27.27 -9.94 -10.85
N VAL A 48 -28.17 -9.67 -11.80
CA VAL A 48 -27.85 -8.94 -13.03
C VAL A 48 -28.85 -7.82 -13.23
N LEU A 49 -28.33 -6.60 -13.40
CA LEU A 49 -29.09 -5.42 -13.74
C LEU A 49 -28.75 -4.98 -15.15
N ARG A 50 -29.73 -4.40 -15.81
CA ARG A 50 -29.57 -3.79 -17.13
C ARG A 50 -30.28 -2.46 -17.18
N ASP A 51 -29.86 -1.61 -18.11
CA ASP A 51 -30.65 -0.45 -18.51
C ASP A 51 -31.81 -0.90 -19.41
N ARG A 52 -33.05 -0.62 -19.00
CA ARG A 52 -34.29 -0.98 -19.71
C ARG A 52 -34.44 -0.38 -21.11
N THR A 53 -33.72 0.71 -21.39
CA THR A 53 -33.75 1.43 -22.67
C THR A 53 -32.51 1.19 -23.51
N ASN A 54 -31.40 0.84 -22.86
CA ASN A 54 -30.13 0.54 -23.50
C ASN A 54 -29.57 -0.79 -22.95
N HIS A 55 -30.14 -1.91 -23.39
CA HIS A 55 -29.78 -3.25 -22.87
C HIS A 55 -28.30 -3.64 -23.05
N GLY A 56 -27.49 -2.86 -23.77
CA GLY A 56 -26.03 -3.02 -23.82
C GLY A 56 -25.33 -2.59 -22.52
N VAL A 57 -25.96 -1.72 -21.72
CA VAL A 57 -25.49 -1.32 -20.38
C VAL A 57 -26.01 -2.34 -19.37
N ARG A 58 -25.10 -3.18 -18.88
CA ARG A 58 -25.38 -4.27 -17.94
C ARG A 58 -24.31 -4.35 -16.89
N ILE A 59 -24.72 -4.66 -15.67
CA ILE A 59 -23.82 -4.97 -14.55
C ILE A 59 -24.33 -6.22 -13.83
N GLY A 60 -23.45 -6.94 -13.15
CA GLY A 60 -23.88 -8.06 -12.32
C GLY A 60 -22.99 -8.28 -11.12
N MET A 61 -23.61 -8.54 -9.98
CA MET A 61 -22.93 -8.76 -8.71
C MET A 61 -22.09 -10.04 -8.78
N TYR A 62 -20.85 -9.98 -8.29
CA TYR A 62 -20.00 -11.16 -8.18
C TYR A 62 -20.53 -12.13 -7.11
N GLU A 63 -20.32 -13.43 -7.32
CA GLU A 63 -20.98 -14.50 -6.57
C GLU A 63 -20.70 -14.49 -5.06
N ASP A 64 -19.48 -14.10 -4.66
CA ASP A 64 -19.05 -14.13 -3.27
C ASP A 64 -19.47 -12.89 -2.47
N ILE A 65 -19.96 -11.83 -3.13
CA ILE A 65 -20.27 -10.56 -2.47
C ILE A 65 -21.28 -10.70 -1.32
N PRO A 66 -22.39 -11.45 -1.45
CA PRO A 66 -23.30 -11.62 -0.33
C PRO A 66 -22.65 -12.27 0.89
N ASN A 67 -21.76 -13.25 0.69
CA ASN A 67 -21.05 -13.93 1.77
C ASN A 67 -20.00 -13.02 2.41
N ILE A 68 -19.31 -12.21 1.61
CA ILE A 68 -18.34 -11.22 2.09
C ILE A 68 -19.02 -10.16 2.96
N ILE A 69 -20.16 -9.62 2.51
CA ILE A 69 -20.94 -8.65 3.29
C ILE A 69 -21.41 -9.28 4.61
N TYR A 70 -21.92 -10.52 4.56
CA TYR A 70 -22.30 -11.24 5.76
C TYR A 70 -21.11 -11.38 6.73
N ASP A 71 -19.92 -11.76 6.25
CA ASP A 71 -18.73 -11.93 7.07
C ASP A 71 -18.28 -10.61 7.72
N ILE A 72 -18.23 -9.50 6.95
CA ILE A 72 -17.92 -8.16 7.44
C ILE A 72 -18.82 -7.78 8.63
N LEU A 73 -20.14 -7.90 8.43
CA LEU A 73 -21.13 -7.48 9.43
C LEU A 73 -21.14 -8.42 10.64
N SER A 74 -20.93 -9.73 10.43
CA SER A 74 -20.90 -10.72 11.52
C SER A 74 -19.72 -10.50 12.48
N HIS A 75 -18.63 -9.92 11.99
CA HIS A 75 -17.47 -9.51 12.79
C HIS A 75 -17.60 -8.09 13.38
N GLY A 76 -18.74 -7.42 13.17
CA GLY A 76 -19.01 -6.08 13.71
C GLY A 76 -18.23 -4.96 13.02
N ALA A 77 -17.61 -5.22 11.87
CA ALA A 77 -16.94 -4.20 11.09
C ALA A 77 -17.94 -3.32 10.36
N LYS A 78 -17.52 -2.07 10.12
CA LYS A 78 -18.27 -1.11 9.33
C LYS A 78 -18.08 -1.37 7.85
N LEU A 79 -19.18 -1.48 7.10
CA LEU A 79 -19.16 -1.64 5.65
C LEU A 79 -19.10 -0.26 5.01
N ALA A 80 -18.04 -0.01 4.22
CA ALA A 80 -17.91 1.20 3.43
C ALA A 80 -18.00 0.87 1.93
N ILE A 81 -18.75 1.67 1.19
CA ILE A 81 -18.68 1.72 -0.27
C ILE A 81 -17.85 2.93 -0.62
N VAL A 82 -16.76 2.69 -1.34
CA VAL A 82 -15.81 3.74 -1.71
C VAL A 82 -15.57 3.65 -3.20
N SER A 83 -16.08 4.58 -3.99
CA SER A 83 -16.02 4.50 -5.46
C SER A 83 -15.75 5.85 -6.12
N ARG A 84 -14.97 5.82 -7.21
CA ARG A 84 -14.70 6.99 -8.06
C ARG A 84 -15.80 7.23 -9.10
N ASN A 85 -16.84 6.40 -9.11
CA ASN A 85 -17.95 6.55 -10.04
C ASN A 85 -18.58 7.95 -9.90
N SER A 86 -18.84 8.60 -11.03
CA SER A 86 -19.41 9.95 -11.06
C SER A 86 -20.91 9.99 -10.77
N SER A 87 -21.55 8.82 -10.70
CA SER A 87 -23.00 8.69 -10.54
C SER A 87 -23.36 7.92 -9.29
N LYS A 88 -23.27 8.61 -8.15
CA LYS A 88 -23.69 8.08 -6.85
C LYS A 88 -25.09 7.47 -6.90
N ALA A 89 -26.07 8.18 -7.45
CA ALA A 89 -27.46 7.70 -7.51
C ALA A 89 -27.62 6.38 -8.30
N ALA A 90 -26.81 6.17 -9.34
CA ALA A 90 -26.83 4.91 -10.08
C ALA A 90 -26.21 3.77 -9.25
N CYS A 91 -25.08 4.02 -8.59
CA CYS A 91 -24.46 3.05 -7.68
C CYS A 91 -25.43 2.67 -6.55
N ASP A 92 -26.06 3.67 -5.91
CA ASP A 92 -27.06 3.46 -4.86
C ASP A 92 -28.23 2.62 -5.37
N LYS A 93 -28.73 2.90 -6.58
CA LYS A 93 -29.81 2.13 -7.21
C LYS A 93 -29.40 0.69 -7.49
N ALA A 94 -28.16 0.45 -7.94
CA ALA A 94 -27.63 -0.89 -8.14
C ALA A 94 -27.54 -1.65 -6.82
N LEU A 95 -26.98 -1.04 -5.78
CA LEU A 95 -26.87 -1.60 -4.43
C LEU A 95 -28.22 -1.73 -3.71
N TRP A 96 -29.23 -0.98 -4.14
CA TRP A 96 -30.61 -1.17 -3.70
C TRP A 96 -31.21 -2.46 -4.28
N TRP A 97 -30.97 -2.75 -5.57
CA TRP A 97 -31.43 -3.98 -6.18
C TRP A 97 -30.67 -5.21 -5.68
N PHE A 98 -29.34 -5.13 -5.60
CA PHE A 98 -28.51 -6.21 -5.10
C PHE A 98 -28.77 -6.46 -3.61
N LYS A 99 -28.83 -7.74 -3.25
CA LYS A 99 -29.24 -8.17 -1.91
C LYS A 99 -28.18 -9.06 -1.25
N ALA A 100 -28.04 -8.92 0.07
CA ALA A 100 -27.28 -9.85 0.90
C ALA A 100 -28.04 -10.12 2.22
N THR A 101 -27.65 -11.17 2.94
CA THR A 101 -28.23 -11.49 4.25
C THR A 101 -27.57 -10.64 5.32
N ASP A 102 -28.37 -9.93 6.11
CA ASP A 102 -27.91 -9.20 7.28
C ASP A 102 -27.76 -10.16 8.47
N PRO A 103 -26.56 -10.37 9.03
CA PRO A 103 -26.37 -11.30 10.15
C PRO A 103 -27.04 -10.84 11.45
N ARG A 104 -27.49 -9.59 11.55
CA ARG A 104 -28.11 -9.04 12.78
C ARG A 104 -29.52 -9.58 13.01
N ASP A 105 -30.27 -9.83 11.94
CA ASP A 105 -31.64 -10.36 11.99
C ASP A 105 -31.90 -11.51 11.00
N ASN A 106 -30.84 -11.95 10.30
CA ASN A 106 -30.86 -13.03 9.33
C ASN A 106 -31.85 -12.82 8.18
N GLN A 107 -32.14 -11.57 7.82
CA GLN A 107 -33.00 -11.23 6.69
C GLN A 107 -32.21 -10.79 5.47
N LYS A 108 -32.75 -11.11 4.29
CA LYS A 108 -32.21 -10.66 3.01
C LYS A 108 -32.62 -9.21 2.77
N LYS A 109 -31.65 -8.30 2.65
CA LYS A 109 -31.85 -6.86 2.52
C LYS A 109 -31.04 -6.29 1.37
N SER A 110 -31.41 -5.09 0.94
CA SER A 110 -30.62 -4.30 -0.01
C SER A 110 -29.23 -4.06 0.58
N ILE A 111 -28.19 -4.21 -0.24
CA ILE A 111 -26.82 -3.98 0.23
C ILE A 111 -26.68 -2.55 0.76
N ILE A 112 -27.29 -1.58 0.08
CA ILE A 112 -27.25 -0.16 0.50
C ILE A 112 -27.81 0.07 1.91
N ASP A 113 -28.80 -0.72 2.35
CA ASP A 113 -29.39 -0.61 3.70
C ASP A 113 -28.43 -1.09 4.81
N MET A 114 -27.32 -1.74 4.44
CA MET A 114 -26.30 -2.26 5.34
C MET A 114 -24.98 -1.48 5.28
N VAL A 115 -24.88 -0.45 4.44
CA VAL A 115 -23.68 0.39 4.28
C VAL A 115 -23.62 1.44 5.39
N ASP A 116 -22.49 1.52 6.09
CA ASP A 116 -22.24 2.54 7.11
C ASP A 116 -21.65 3.83 6.51
N PHE A 117 -20.81 3.70 5.48
CA PHE A 117 -20.16 4.84 4.79
C PHE A 117 -20.29 4.70 3.29
N ASP A 118 -20.91 5.69 2.65
CA ASP A 118 -21.24 5.67 1.23
C ASP A 118 -20.54 6.83 0.51
N GLU A 119 -19.24 6.65 0.31
CA GLU A 119 -18.35 7.64 -0.30
C GLU A 119 -18.22 7.33 -1.80
N VAL A 120 -19.18 7.80 -2.61
CA VAL A 120 -19.18 7.61 -4.07
C VAL A 120 -19.13 8.96 -4.78
N TYR A 121 -17.96 9.31 -5.32
CA TYR A 121 -17.73 10.52 -6.12
C TYR A 121 -16.33 10.48 -6.76
N ASN A 122 -16.15 11.20 -7.87
CA ASN A 122 -14.89 11.21 -8.60
C ASN A 122 -13.78 12.02 -7.89
N ALA A 123 -13.08 11.38 -6.95
CA ALA A 123 -11.87 11.87 -6.29
C ALA A 123 -10.90 10.72 -6.01
N ASP A 124 -9.68 11.00 -5.58
CA ASP A 124 -8.77 9.93 -5.17
C ASP A 124 -9.31 9.20 -3.92
N LYS A 125 -9.08 7.88 -3.86
CA LYS A 125 -9.53 7.03 -2.73
C LYS A 125 -8.98 7.52 -1.39
N THR A 126 -7.84 8.20 -1.38
CA THR A 126 -7.29 8.85 -0.18
C THR A 126 -8.24 9.90 0.41
N THR A 127 -8.94 10.68 -0.42
CA THR A 127 -9.94 11.66 0.04
C THR A 127 -11.11 10.97 0.74
N HIS A 128 -11.56 9.84 0.20
CA HIS A 128 -12.65 9.04 0.77
C HIS A 128 -12.28 8.51 2.15
N PHE A 129 -11.10 7.93 2.28
CA PHE A 129 -10.59 7.44 3.56
C PHE A 129 -10.38 8.56 4.59
N MET A 130 -9.90 9.75 4.17
CA MET A 130 -9.80 10.90 5.08
C MET A 130 -11.17 11.32 5.64
N ARG A 131 -12.25 11.26 4.83
CA ARG A 131 -13.61 11.54 5.32
C ARG A 131 -14.09 10.47 6.30
N ILE A 132 -13.91 9.20 5.98
CA ILE A 132 -14.25 8.09 6.90
C ILE A 132 -13.48 8.24 8.22
N GLN A 133 -12.20 8.58 8.17
CA GLN A 133 -11.39 8.85 9.36
C GLN A 133 -11.94 10.04 10.16
N GLN A 134 -12.33 11.13 9.49
CA GLN A 134 -12.91 12.30 10.14
C GLN A 134 -14.22 11.97 10.88
N TRP A 135 -15.06 11.11 10.29
CA TRP A 135 -16.31 10.66 10.91
C TRP A 135 -16.12 9.70 12.08
N THR A 136 -15.16 8.78 11.96
CA THR A 136 -15.00 7.66 12.91
C THR A 136 -13.94 7.90 13.99
N GLY A 137 -12.92 8.70 13.69
CA GLY A 137 -11.70 8.79 14.47
C GLY A 137 -10.84 7.51 14.46
N PHE A 138 -11.19 6.50 13.64
CA PHE A 138 -10.40 5.27 13.56
C PHE A 138 -9.07 5.52 12.86
N ASP A 139 -8.03 4.81 13.27
CA ASP A 139 -6.72 4.89 12.62
C ASP A 139 -6.81 4.23 11.23
N PHE A 140 -6.10 4.76 10.24
CA PHE A 140 -6.08 4.17 8.89
C PHE A 140 -5.63 2.72 8.87
N SER A 141 -4.78 2.31 9.81
CA SER A 141 -4.37 0.91 9.94
C SER A 141 -5.50 -0.02 10.39
N ASP A 142 -6.59 0.49 10.96
CA ASP A 142 -7.76 -0.30 11.30
C ASP A 142 -8.69 -0.52 10.09
N MET A 143 -8.27 -0.08 8.89
CA MET A 143 -9.09 -0.10 7.69
C MET A 143 -8.45 -0.93 6.57
N ILE A 144 -9.29 -1.49 5.70
CA ILE A 144 -8.89 -2.17 4.48
C ILE A 144 -9.74 -1.72 3.29
N LEU A 145 -9.12 -1.58 2.12
CA LEU A 145 -9.78 -1.35 0.83
C LEU A 145 -9.59 -2.58 -0.07
N PHE A 146 -10.69 -3.05 -0.65
CA PHE A 146 -10.72 -3.98 -1.77
C PHE A 146 -11.14 -3.23 -3.04
N ASP A 147 -10.34 -3.35 -4.10
CA ASP A 147 -10.47 -2.56 -5.34
C ASP A 147 -9.85 -3.32 -6.52
N ASP A 148 -10.30 -3.14 -7.74
CA ASP A 148 -9.71 -3.79 -8.93
C ASP A 148 -8.54 -2.98 -9.52
N GLU A 149 -8.55 -1.67 -9.31
CA GLU A 149 -7.64 -0.74 -9.95
C GLU A 149 -6.43 -0.47 -9.07
N ALA A 150 -5.27 -1.02 -9.45
CA ALA A 150 -4.05 -0.95 -8.68
C ALA A 150 -3.63 0.50 -8.33
N THR A 151 -3.95 1.49 -9.17
CA THR A 151 -3.63 2.91 -8.88
C THR A 151 -4.30 3.45 -7.60
N ASN A 152 -5.37 2.82 -7.15
CA ASN A 152 -6.01 3.14 -5.87
C ASN A 152 -5.17 2.72 -4.65
N ASN A 153 -4.07 1.98 -4.84
CA ASN A 153 -3.11 1.65 -3.79
C ASN A 153 -2.41 2.86 -3.15
N LEU A 154 -2.63 4.08 -3.67
CA LEU A 154 -2.22 5.32 -3.00
C LEU A 154 -2.74 5.41 -1.55
N VAL A 155 -3.87 4.79 -1.21
CA VAL A 155 -4.33 4.70 0.19
C VAL A 155 -3.32 3.96 1.09
N ARG A 156 -2.68 2.92 0.55
CA ARG A 156 -1.59 2.19 1.23
C ARG A 156 -0.35 3.05 1.34
N ILE A 157 -0.01 3.79 0.29
CA ILE A 157 1.22 4.59 0.20
C ILE A 157 1.15 5.88 1.02
N GLN A 158 0.03 6.58 1.07
CA GLN A 158 -0.06 7.87 1.74
C GLN A 158 -0.67 7.79 3.14
N LEU A 159 -1.65 6.90 3.34
CA LEU A 159 -2.42 6.83 4.58
C LEU A 159 -2.04 5.62 5.45
N GLY A 160 -1.53 4.55 4.85
CA GLY A 160 -1.22 3.29 5.54
C GLY A 160 -2.42 2.36 5.71
N VAL A 161 -3.50 2.59 4.93
CA VAL A 161 -4.64 1.67 4.81
C VAL A 161 -4.18 0.36 4.18
N THR A 162 -4.70 -0.78 4.61
CA THR A 162 -4.45 -2.05 3.90
C THR A 162 -5.17 -2.04 2.56
N PHE A 163 -4.49 -2.42 1.49
CA PHE A 163 -5.04 -2.42 0.14
C PHE A 163 -4.90 -3.81 -0.45
N GLN A 164 -6.01 -4.36 -0.97
CA GLN A 164 -6.04 -5.64 -1.63
C GLN A 164 -6.64 -5.46 -3.03
N VAL A 165 -5.87 -5.82 -4.05
CA VAL A 165 -6.29 -5.68 -5.45
C VAL A 165 -6.99 -6.93 -5.99
N SER A 166 -8.08 -6.74 -6.72
CA SER A 166 -8.82 -7.78 -7.46
C SER A 166 -8.31 -7.91 -8.89
N ARG A 167 -7.10 -8.48 -9.05
CA ARG A 167 -6.30 -8.36 -10.28
C ARG A 167 -6.85 -9.02 -11.54
N ASN A 168 -7.64 -10.08 -11.40
CA ASN A 168 -7.90 -11.01 -12.50
C ASN A 168 -9.23 -10.71 -13.22
N GLN A 169 -9.83 -9.55 -13.00
CA GLN A 169 -11.16 -9.18 -13.51
C GLN A 169 -12.28 -10.16 -13.09
N THR A 170 -12.01 -11.00 -12.09
CA THR A 170 -12.97 -11.93 -11.48
C THR A 170 -13.75 -11.29 -10.34
N GLY A 171 -13.59 -9.98 -10.13
CA GLY A 171 -14.14 -9.28 -8.98
C GLY A 171 -13.50 -9.68 -7.66
N LEU A 172 -14.10 -9.19 -6.58
CA LEU A 172 -13.74 -9.57 -5.24
C LEU A 172 -14.28 -10.97 -4.92
N THR A 173 -13.38 -11.95 -4.94
CA THR A 173 -13.67 -13.34 -4.56
C THR A 173 -13.42 -13.57 -3.07
N TRP A 174 -13.97 -14.66 -2.52
CA TRP A 174 -13.75 -15.06 -1.14
C TRP A 174 -12.26 -15.28 -0.83
N ALA A 175 -11.52 -15.89 -1.76
CA ALA A 175 -10.08 -16.11 -1.60
C ALA A 175 -9.31 -14.77 -1.54
N ASN A 176 -9.58 -13.85 -2.48
CA ASN A 176 -8.95 -12.54 -2.50
C ASN A 176 -9.28 -11.73 -1.23
N TYR A 177 -10.53 -11.82 -0.78
CA TYR A 177 -11.00 -11.22 0.47
C TYR A 177 -10.23 -11.73 1.70
N GLN A 178 -10.11 -13.06 1.85
CA GLN A 178 -9.35 -13.66 2.94
C GLN A 178 -7.85 -13.31 2.89
N ASP A 179 -7.27 -13.25 1.69
CA ASP A 179 -5.88 -12.79 1.51
C ASP A 179 -5.70 -11.35 2.00
N GLY A 180 -6.61 -10.44 1.65
CA GLY A 180 -6.60 -9.06 2.15
C GLY A 180 -6.72 -8.99 3.67
N LEU A 181 -7.62 -9.76 4.28
CA LEU A 181 -7.74 -9.83 5.74
C LEU A 181 -6.47 -10.36 6.40
N ASN A 182 -5.80 -11.35 5.81
CA ASN A 182 -4.54 -11.88 6.32
C ASN A 182 -3.41 -10.85 6.24
N GLN A 183 -3.33 -10.09 5.14
CA GLN A 183 -2.38 -8.97 5.04
C GLN A 183 -2.63 -7.91 6.12
N TRP A 184 -3.89 -7.55 6.36
CA TRP A 184 -4.24 -6.63 7.43
C TRP A 184 -3.79 -7.16 8.80
N ARG A 185 -4.05 -8.44 9.10
CA ARG A 185 -3.61 -9.08 10.36
C ARG A 185 -2.09 -9.07 10.50
N HIS A 186 -1.33 -9.29 9.42
CA HIS A 186 0.13 -9.20 9.46
C HIS A 186 0.62 -7.78 9.76
N VAL A 187 -0.01 -6.74 9.20
CA VAL A 187 0.29 -5.34 9.54
C VAL A 187 0.01 -5.09 11.04
N GLN A 188 -1.11 -5.61 11.58
CA GLN A 188 -1.42 -5.47 13.00
C GLN A 188 -0.39 -6.16 13.90
N ALA A 189 0.09 -7.35 13.50
CA ALA A 189 1.08 -8.10 14.28
C ALA A 189 2.39 -7.31 14.48
N ILE A 190 2.82 -6.56 13.47
CA ILE A 190 4.06 -5.77 13.50
C ILE A 190 3.91 -4.39 14.15
N ARG A 191 2.69 -3.98 14.53
CA ARG A 191 2.42 -2.64 15.06
C ARG A 191 3.04 -2.42 16.45
N SER A 192 3.97 -1.49 16.54
CA SER A 192 4.51 -0.91 17.78
C SER A 192 4.13 0.57 17.80
N PRO A 193 3.31 1.06 18.73
CA PRO A 193 2.78 2.43 18.67
C PRO A 193 3.90 3.48 18.72
N TYR A 194 3.65 4.65 18.14
CA TYR A 194 4.55 5.79 18.27
C TYR A 194 4.41 6.40 19.66
N LEU A 195 5.53 6.49 20.39
CA LEU A 195 5.60 6.98 21.77
C LEU A 195 6.48 8.23 21.89
N GLY A 196 6.74 8.92 20.77
CA GLY A 196 7.63 10.08 20.69
C GLY A 196 9.03 9.76 20.17
N GLN A 197 9.91 10.76 20.22
CA GLN A 197 11.26 10.69 19.63
C GLN A 197 12.33 10.05 20.54
N SER A 198 12.00 9.76 21.81
CA SER A 198 12.98 9.17 22.73
C SER A 198 13.05 7.65 22.55
N LEU A 199 14.22 7.14 22.18
CA LEU A 199 14.48 5.69 22.04
C LEU A 199 14.14 4.89 23.30
N GLY A 200 14.36 5.48 24.48
CA GLY A 200 14.05 4.82 25.76
C GLY A 200 12.56 4.62 26.03
N SER A 201 11.68 5.22 25.22
CA SER A 201 10.23 5.00 25.32
C SER A 201 9.80 3.68 24.71
N TYR A 202 10.68 3.01 23.97
CA TYR A 202 10.38 1.79 23.23
C TYR A 202 10.98 0.57 23.92
N PRO A 203 10.30 -0.59 23.89
CA PRO A 203 10.68 -1.75 24.69
C PRO A 203 11.98 -2.40 24.23
N CYS A 204 12.26 -2.37 22.93
CA CYS A 204 13.45 -2.99 22.35
C CYS A 204 13.81 -2.30 21.02
N PRO A 205 14.31 -1.04 21.06
CA PRO A 205 14.68 -0.34 19.85
C PRO A 205 15.89 -1.02 19.19
N MET A 206 15.87 -1.15 17.87
CA MET A 206 16.99 -1.71 17.09
C MET A 206 17.36 -0.76 15.95
N PHE A 207 18.64 -0.39 15.88
CA PHE A 207 19.16 0.42 14.79
C PHE A 207 19.11 -0.37 13.49
N LEU A 208 18.57 0.23 12.44
CA LEU A 208 18.46 -0.40 11.13
C LEU A 208 19.44 0.21 10.14
N GLY A 209 19.56 1.53 10.09
CA GLY A 209 20.40 2.20 9.11
C GLY A 209 20.14 3.70 9.06
N TYR A 210 20.47 4.30 7.92
CA TYR A 210 20.38 5.73 7.69
C TYR A 210 19.55 6.04 6.46
N SER A 211 18.87 7.17 6.45
CA SER A 211 18.10 7.63 5.29
C SER A 211 18.32 9.12 5.06
N GLY A 212 18.44 9.51 3.79
CA GLY A 212 18.43 10.91 3.39
C GLY A 212 16.99 11.32 3.08
N MET A 213 16.53 12.45 3.60
CA MET A 213 15.14 12.90 3.42
C MET A 213 15.05 14.43 3.34
N ASP A 214 13.99 14.92 2.70
CA ASP A 214 13.62 16.34 2.73
C ASP A 214 13.01 16.76 4.08
N GLU A 215 13.03 18.07 4.36
CA GLU A 215 12.51 18.65 5.59
C GLU A 215 11.03 18.35 5.86
N GLN A 216 10.19 18.32 4.83
CA GLN A 216 8.75 18.10 4.98
C GLN A 216 8.48 16.64 5.39
N THR A 217 9.16 15.68 4.77
CA THR A 217 9.11 14.28 5.19
C THR A 217 9.57 14.12 6.64
N VAL A 218 10.72 14.71 7.02
CA VAL A 218 11.22 14.62 8.39
C VAL A 218 10.22 15.20 9.40
N LYS A 219 9.61 16.36 9.11
CA LYS A 219 8.61 17.00 9.99
C LYS A 219 7.40 16.11 10.24
N LEU A 220 6.95 15.34 9.24
CA LEU A 220 5.86 14.38 9.40
C LEU A 220 6.30 13.21 10.29
N LEU A 221 7.44 12.59 9.98
CA LEU A 221 7.91 11.38 10.67
C LEU A 221 8.22 11.63 12.15
N ILE A 222 8.78 12.79 12.51
CA ILE A 222 9.04 13.13 13.92
C ILE A 222 7.77 13.42 14.74
N GLN A 223 6.63 13.55 14.08
CA GLN A 223 5.31 13.68 14.72
C GLN A 223 4.56 12.34 14.78
N GLY A 224 5.20 11.23 14.38
CA GLY A 224 4.54 9.93 14.27
C GLY A 224 3.55 9.85 13.11
N LYS A 225 3.63 10.80 12.15
CA LYS A 225 2.89 10.74 10.90
C LYS A 225 3.69 9.97 9.85
N ASN A 226 3.18 9.95 8.64
CA ASN A 226 3.63 9.06 7.58
C ASN A 226 4.32 9.87 6.48
N ARG A 227 5.26 9.25 5.75
CA ARG A 227 5.78 9.83 4.50
C ARG A 227 4.65 9.86 3.46
N THR A 228 4.41 11.03 2.87
CA THR A 228 3.40 11.22 1.81
C THR A 228 4.01 11.63 0.47
N ASP A 229 5.34 11.72 0.41
CA ASP A 229 6.07 12.15 -0.77
C ASP A 229 6.01 11.13 -1.91
N LEU A 230 5.66 11.61 -3.10
CA LEU A 230 5.61 10.86 -4.35
C LEU A 230 6.58 11.41 -5.42
N THR A 231 7.33 12.47 -5.10
CA THR A 231 8.14 13.25 -6.03
C THR A 231 9.60 12.79 -6.07
N GLU A 232 10.20 12.42 -4.93
CA GLU A 232 11.55 11.88 -4.88
C GLU A 232 11.68 10.63 -5.76
N SER A 233 12.68 10.58 -6.65
CA SER A 233 12.82 9.40 -7.50
C SER A 233 13.25 8.18 -6.70
N ALA A 234 12.66 7.05 -7.07
CA ALA A 234 12.74 5.80 -6.36
C ALA A 234 12.64 4.65 -7.37
N ARG A 235 13.51 3.66 -7.23
CA ARG A 235 13.53 2.41 -8.01
C ARG A 235 12.48 1.39 -7.61
N TRP A 236 11.84 1.56 -6.46
CA TRP A 236 10.89 0.61 -5.88
C TRP A 236 9.55 1.31 -5.60
N GLY A 237 9.05 2.08 -6.59
CA GLY A 237 7.80 2.81 -6.47
C GLY A 237 7.91 4.01 -5.54
N TYR A 238 7.16 4.01 -4.43
CA TYR A 238 7.11 5.13 -3.47
C TYR A 238 7.68 4.75 -2.09
N ALA A 239 8.59 3.76 -2.06
CA ALA A 239 9.23 3.31 -0.83
C ALA A 239 10.19 4.36 -0.25
N MET A 240 10.33 4.35 1.07
CA MET A 240 11.38 5.05 1.79
C MET A 240 12.67 4.23 1.75
N TYR A 241 13.78 4.84 1.35
CA TYR A 241 15.08 4.19 1.25
C TYR A 241 15.91 4.32 2.52
N ILE A 242 16.53 3.23 2.91
CA ILE A 242 17.43 3.15 4.05
C ILE A 242 18.71 2.49 3.56
N ALA A 243 19.82 3.18 3.76
CA ALA A 243 21.17 2.68 3.51
C ALA A 243 21.78 2.14 4.81
N ASP A 244 22.62 1.12 4.68
CA ASP A 244 23.43 0.62 5.79
C ASP A 244 24.66 1.49 6.09
N ASP A 245 25.00 2.44 5.19
CA ASP A 245 26.09 3.40 5.31
C ASP A 245 25.59 4.86 5.31
N ILE A 246 26.02 5.62 6.31
CA ILE A 246 25.64 7.04 6.47
C ILE A 246 26.15 7.93 5.33
N ASN A 247 27.27 7.61 4.70
CA ASN A 247 27.79 8.38 3.58
C ASN A 247 26.88 8.26 2.37
N ILE A 248 26.25 7.10 2.19
CA ILE A 248 25.25 6.85 1.15
C ILE A 248 23.97 7.63 1.46
N ALA A 249 23.48 7.57 2.69
CA ALA A 249 22.33 8.38 3.11
C ALA A 249 22.60 9.89 2.93
N LYS A 250 23.81 10.36 3.23
CA LYS A 250 24.24 11.74 2.99
C LYS A 250 24.30 12.08 1.49
N PHE A 251 24.75 11.16 0.65
CA PHE A 251 24.73 11.33 -0.80
C PHE A 251 23.29 11.54 -1.29
N PHE A 252 22.35 10.69 -0.89
CA PHE A 252 20.95 10.82 -1.28
C PHE A 252 20.28 12.07 -0.70
N ALA A 253 20.59 12.45 0.55
CA ALA A 253 20.12 13.71 1.12
C ALA A 253 20.54 14.93 0.26
N ASN A 254 21.73 14.92 -0.34
CA ASN A 254 22.13 16.00 -1.26
C ASN A 254 21.52 15.83 -2.65
N TRP A 255 21.42 14.60 -3.13
CA TRP A 255 20.86 14.29 -4.44
C TRP A 255 19.39 14.70 -4.56
N ILE A 256 18.59 14.53 -3.50
CA ILE A 256 17.18 14.98 -3.40
C ILE A 256 17.02 16.47 -3.78
N LYS A 257 18.01 17.32 -3.44
CA LYS A 257 17.99 18.75 -3.78
C LYS A 257 18.09 18.99 -5.29
N ALA A 258 18.90 18.19 -5.97
CA ALA A 258 19.05 18.29 -7.43
C ALA A 258 17.89 17.62 -8.17
N ASP A 259 17.37 16.54 -7.60
CA ASP A 259 16.44 15.64 -8.28
C ASP A 259 14.96 16.06 -8.17
N ALA A 260 14.52 16.50 -6.98
CA ALA A 260 13.11 16.60 -6.63
C ALA A 260 12.68 17.98 -6.13
N PHE A 261 13.41 18.58 -5.17
CA PHE A 261 12.90 19.75 -4.42
C PHE A 261 13.71 21.05 -4.60
N GLY A 262 14.76 21.04 -5.43
CA GLY A 262 15.59 22.22 -5.69
C GLY A 262 16.70 22.46 -4.66
N GLN A 263 17.72 23.23 -5.08
CA GLN A 263 19.00 23.39 -4.36
C GLN A 263 18.87 24.06 -2.98
N ASN A 264 17.81 24.84 -2.77
CA ASN A 264 17.56 25.56 -1.51
C ASN A 264 16.81 24.71 -0.49
N THR A 265 16.40 23.48 -0.83
CA THR A 265 15.67 22.61 0.08
C THR A 265 16.58 22.09 1.18
N ASN A 266 16.10 22.20 2.42
CA ASN A 266 16.75 21.57 3.56
C ASN A 266 16.53 20.06 3.48
N THR A 267 17.62 19.32 3.64
CA THR A 267 17.60 17.86 3.71
C THR A 267 18.40 17.41 4.90
N TYR A 268 18.04 16.23 5.40
CA TYR A 268 18.59 15.66 6.62
C TYR A 268 19.05 14.24 6.36
N VAL A 269 20.06 13.84 7.11
CA VAL A 269 20.36 12.42 7.32
C VAL A 269 19.70 12.01 8.63
N CYS A 270 18.91 10.95 8.58
CA CYS A 270 18.20 10.42 9.72
C CYS A 270 18.72 9.02 10.06
N GLU A 271 18.77 8.68 11.34
CA GLU A 271 18.81 7.29 11.76
C GLU A 271 17.42 6.69 11.69
N ILE A 272 17.36 5.44 11.26
CA ILE A 272 16.14 4.66 11.24
C ILE A 272 16.27 3.50 12.22
N TRP A 273 15.26 3.39 13.07
CA TRP A 273 15.18 2.39 14.13
C TRP A 273 13.89 1.59 13.99
N ALA A 274 13.93 0.29 14.25
CA ALA A 274 12.73 -0.44 14.61
C ALA A 274 12.36 -0.10 16.05
N ARG A 275 11.10 0.25 16.31
CA ARG A 275 10.57 0.48 17.65
C ARG A 275 10.48 -0.80 18.49
N ASP A 276 10.40 -1.97 17.85
CA ASP A 276 10.48 -3.27 18.52
C ASP A 276 11.26 -4.26 17.65
N ALA A 277 12.47 -4.61 18.09
CA ALA A 277 13.37 -5.53 17.39
C ALA A 277 12.73 -6.91 17.17
N ARG A 278 11.90 -7.39 18.09
CA ARG A 278 11.27 -8.72 17.99
C ARG A 278 10.26 -8.74 16.85
N LYS A 279 9.46 -7.67 16.74
CA LYS A 279 8.51 -7.49 15.63
C LYS A 279 9.23 -7.30 14.31
N PHE A 280 10.33 -6.53 14.31
CA PHE A 280 11.18 -6.40 13.14
C PHE A 280 11.73 -7.76 12.71
N ILE A 281 12.35 -8.54 13.59
CA ILE A 281 12.90 -9.86 13.25
C ILE A 281 11.80 -10.82 12.74
N ALA A 282 10.63 -10.82 13.39
CA ALA A 282 9.53 -11.72 13.04
C ALA A 282 8.83 -11.37 11.72
N MET A 283 8.86 -10.12 11.26
CA MET A 283 8.18 -9.74 10.01
C MET A 283 8.92 -10.21 8.76
N ASN A 284 8.16 -10.34 7.68
CA ASN A 284 8.68 -10.75 6.38
C ASN A 284 9.73 -9.78 5.84
N LYS A 285 10.86 -10.33 5.37
CA LYS A 285 11.96 -9.60 4.75
C LYS A 285 12.49 -10.42 3.59
N ILE A 286 12.82 -9.76 2.48
CA ILE A 286 13.27 -10.45 1.29
C ILE A 286 14.27 -9.62 0.49
N TRP A 287 15.28 -10.28 -0.04
CA TRP A 287 16.25 -9.69 -0.94
C TRP A 287 15.87 -9.91 -2.40
N PHE A 288 15.65 -8.83 -3.13
CA PHE A 288 15.35 -8.84 -4.56
C PHE A 288 16.64 -8.74 -5.40
N PRO A 289 16.74 -9.48 -6.52
CA PRO A 289 17.83 -9.25 -7.47
C PRO A 289 17.63 -7.90 -8.16
N GLU A 290 18.73 -7.31 -8.64
CA GLU A 290 18.70 -6.05 -9.39
C GLU A 290 18.22 -6.28 -10.85
N ASN A 291 17.00 -6.78 -11.00
CA ASN A 291 16.39 -7.01 -12.30
C ASN A 291 15.47 -5.83 -12.67
N GLY A 292 15.78 -5.16 -13.77
CA GLY A 292 15.02 -4.00 -14.28
C GLY A 292 13.52 -4.25 -14.45
N ALA A 293 13.09 -5.49 -14.69
CA ALA A 293 11.67 -5.84 -14.82
C ALA A 293 10.89 -5.76 -13.49
N MET A 294 11.57 -5.80 -12.34
CA MET A 294 10.96 -5.71 -11.00
C MET A 294 11.12 -4.33 -10.36
N MET A 295 12.01 -3.52 -10.91
CA MET A 295 12.22 -2.13 -10.51
C MET A 295 11.23 -1.23 -11.23
N THR A 296 10.86 -0.14 -10.58
CA THR A 296 9.96 0.86 -11.16
C THR A 296 10.35 2.22 -10.68
N ASP A 297 10.95 2.94 -11.62
CA ASP A 297 11.31 4.34 -11.50
C ASP A 297 10.04 5.19 -11.53
N ASN A 298 9.63 5.67 -10.36
CA ASN A 298 8.44 6.51 -10.21
C ASN A 298 8.54 7.88 -10.92
N LYS A 299 9.72 8.33 -11.35
CA LYS A 299 9.90 9.62 -12.03
C LYS A 299 9.55 9.57 -13.50
N HIS A 300 9.83 8.45 -14.16
CA HIS A 300 9.62 8.28 -15.60
C HIS A 300 8.42 7.38 -15.94
N LYS A 301 7.79 6.78 -14.94
CA LYS A 301 6.65 5.87 -15.08
C LYS A 301 5.35 6.55 -14.67
N SER A 302 4.28 6.24 -15.39
CA SER A 302 2.94 6.69 -15.02
C SER A 302 2.51 6.07 -13.68
N ALA A 303 1.57 6.71 -12.97
CA ALA A 303 1.01 6.15 -11.73
C ALA A 303 0.45 4.73 -11.93
N PHE A 304 -0.13 4.46 -13.10
CA PHE A 304 -0.60 3.13 -13.51
C PHE A 304 0.53 2.10 -13.56
N GLU A 305 1.63 2.42 -14.25
CA GLU A 305 2.79 1.53 -14.31
C GLU A 305 3.43 1.31 -12.94
N VAL A 306 3.53 2.37 -12.12
CA VAL A 306 4.07 2.28 -10.75
C VAL A 306 3.23 1.34 -9.90
N ALA A 307 1.92 1.52 -9.91
CA ALA A 307 1.00 0.72 -9.13
C ALA A 307 1.00 -0.75 -9.55
N TRP A 308 0.84 -1.04 -10.84
CA TRP A 308 0.82 -2.44 -11.31
C TRP A 308 2.16 -3.15 -11.15
N SER A 309 3.26 -2.43 -11.23
CA SER A 309 4.56 -3.02 -10.95
C SER A 309 4.74 -3.38 -9.47
N GLN A 310 4.24 -2.56 -8.55
CA GLN A 310 4.20 -2.93 -7.13
C GLN A 310 3.41 -4.22 -6.93
N GLU A 311 2.25 -4.36 -7.55
CA GLU A 311 1.45 -5.58 -7.44
C GLU A 311 2.20 -6.78 -8.04
N ASN A 312 2.85 -6.63 -9.20
CA ASN A 312 3.67 -7.67 -9.81
C ASN A 312 4.81 -8.12 -8.88
N ARG A 313 5.41 -7.16 -8.18
CA ARG A 313 6.48 -7.39 -7.21
C ARG A 313 5.97 -8.13 -5.99
N ASP A 314 4.80 -7.78 -5.46
CA ASP A 314 4.17 -8.46 -4.34
C ASP A 314 3.84 -9.93 -4.70
N ALA A 315 3.29 -10.18 -5.91
CA ALA A 315 3.06 -11.54 -6.43
C ALA A 315 4.37 -12.33 -6.61
N ARG A 316 5.44 -11.66 -7.06
CA ARG A 316 6.76 -12.28 -7.19
C ARG A 316 7.34 -12.66 -5.84
N ALA A 317 7.25 -11.80 -4.83
CA ALA A 317 7.63 -12.13 -3.45
C ALA A 317 6.87 -13.35 -2.93
N ALA A 318 5.56 -13.40 -3.17
CA ALA A 318 4.72 -14.53 -2.78
C ALA A 318 5.17 -15.84 -3.43
N SER A 319 5.61 -15.81 -4.70
CA SER A 319 6.18 -16.99 -5.39
C SER A 319 7.47 -17.52 -4.75
N TRP A 320 8.17 -16.67 -3.98
CA TRP A 320 9.32 -17.05 -3.16
C TRP A 320 8.96 -17.34 -1.69
N GLY A 321 7.66 -17.47 -1.38
CA GLY A 321 7.17 -17.79 -0.04
C GLY A 321 7.12 -16.59 0.92
N VAL A 322 7.19 -15.36 0.42
CA VAL A 322 7.16 -14.15 1.25
C VAL A 322 5.93 -13.31 0.93
N SER A 323 4.99 -13.22 1.87
CA SER A 323 3.76 -12.43 1.72
C SER A 323 3.92 -11.00 2.22
N THR A 324 3.01 -10.11 1.81
CA THR A 324 2.92 -8.74 2.33
C THR A 324 2.36 -8.72 3.77
N PRO A 325 2.70 -7.68 4.56
CA PRO A 325 3.72 -6.67 4.28
C PRO A 325 5.13 -7.26 4.45
N TYR A 326 6.08 -6.81 3.64
CA TYR A 326 7.49 -7.17 3.78
C TYR A 326 8.40 -5.94 3.60
N ILE A 327 9.64 -6.06 4.07
CA ILE A 327 10.72 -5.12 3.73
C ILE A 327 11.55 -5.72 2.60
N LEU A 328 11.84 -4.90 1.59
CA LEU A 328 12.65 -5.27 0.45
C LEU A 328 14.09 -4.84 0.67
N PHE A 329 15.04 -5.74 0.42
CA PHE A 329 16.45 -5.43 0.29
C PHE A 329 16.87 -5.62 -1.16
N SER A 330 17.83 -4.85 -1.64
CA SER A 330 18.43 -5.08 -2.96
C SER A 330 19.83 -4.52 -3.04
N ARG A 331 20.53 -4.92 -4.11
CA ARG A 331 21.76 -4.27 -4.55
C ARG A 331 21.40 -3.14 -5.49
N HIS A 332 22.16 -2.05 -5.42
CA HIS A 332 21.99 -0.90 -6.30
C HIS A 332 23.32 -0.55 -6.95
N HIS A 333 23.30 -0.39 -8.28
CA HIS A 333 24.45 0.00 -9.09
C HIS A 333 25.03 1.36 -8.69
N TRP A 334 26.29 1.59 -9.03
CA TRP A 334 26.95 2.86 -8.76
C TRP A 334 26.29 4.03 -9.52
N MET A 335 26.15 5.17 -8.84
CA MET A 335 25.73 6.44 -9.44
C MET A 335 26.89 7.45 -9.41
N GLN A 336 26.91 8.37 -10.37
CA GLN A 336 27.96 9.40 -10.42
C GLN A 336 28.01 10.23 -9.12
N GLY A 337 29.21 10.33 -8.55
CA GLY A 337 29.45 11.08 -7.30
C GLY A 337 29.10 10.30 -6.03
N MET A 338 28.65 9.05 -6.15
CA MET A 338 28.35 8.21 -5.00
C MET A 338 29.63 7.82 -4.25
N PRO A 339 29.62 7.76 -2.89
CA PRO A 339 30.78 7.38 -2.09
C PRO A 339 31.01 5.86 -2.07
N VAL A 340 30.93 5.24 -3.24
CA VAL A 340 31.18 3.81 -3.50
C VAL A 340 32.18 3.75 -4.65
N PRO A 341 33.16 2.83 -4.64
CA PRO A 341 34.07 2.68 -5.77
C PRO A 341 33.33 2.43 -7.08
N TRP A 342 33.84 2.98 -8.18
CA TRP A 342 33.25 2.77 -9.49
C TRP A 342 33.12 1.28 -9.83
N GLY A 343 31.96 0.89 -10.36
CA GLY A 343 31.65 -0.50 -10.70
C GLY A 343 31.22 -1.38 -9.52
N GLN A 344 31.26 -0.89 -8.27
CA GLN A 344 30.72 -1.61 -7.12
C GLN A 344 29.26 -1.24 -6.86
N ARG A 345 28.52 -2.17 -6.24
CA ARG A 345 27.13 -1.97 -5.80
C ARG A 345 27.07 -1.72 -4.30
N TRP A 346 25.97 -1.14 -3.84
CA TRP A 346 25.67 -0.92 -2.42
C TRP A 346 24.33 -1.57 -2.04
N ASN A 347 24.06 -1.69 -0.73
CA ASN A 347 22.81 -2.28 -0.25
C ASN A 347 21.77 -1.22 0.06
N GLU A 348 20.58 -1.41 -0.48
CA GLU A 348 19.43 -0.60 -0.16
C GLU A 348 18.37 -1.44 0.55
N MET A 349 17.69 -0.83 1.53
CA MET A 349 16.49 -1.34 2.16
C MET A 349 15.33 -0.40 1.83
N ALA A 350 14.28 -0.92 1.21
CA ALA A 350 13.10 -0.20 0.80
C ALA A 350 11.92 -0.56 1.71
N VAL A 351 11.32 0.47 2.33
CA VAL A 351 10.22 0.32 3.29
C VAL A 351 9.00 1.12 2.83
N TYR A 352 7.85 0.45 2.76
CA TYR A 352 6.58 1.09 2.43
C TYR A 352 5.90 1.66 3.67
N THR A 353 5.03 2.64 3.44
CA THR A 353 4.37 3.44 4.48
C THR A 353 3.67 2.61 5.55
N GLN A 354 3.02 1.50 5.22
CA GLN A 354 2.41 0.63 6.24
C GLN A 354 3.42 0.10 7.26
N VAL A 355 4.58 -0.37 6.82
CA VAL A 355 5.65 -0.87 7.69
C VAL A 355 6.32 0.28 8.43
N GLN A 356 6.55 1.40 7.75
CA GLN A 356 7.10 2.61 8.35
C GLN A 356 6.22 3.09 9.51
N ASN A 357 4.91 3.17 9.30
CA ASN A 357 3.93 3.60 10.30
C ASN A 357 3.78 2.59 11.41
N ALA A 358 3.80 1.29 11.09
CA ALA A 358 3.58 0.25 12.06
C ALA A 358 4.78 0.06 12.99
N LEU A 359 6.02 0.26 12.52
CA LEU A 359 7.20 -0.21 13.26
C LEU A 359 8.39 0.75 13.33
N LEU A 360 8.54 1.72 12.42
CA LEU A 360 9.80 2.46 12.30
C LEU A 360 9.80 3.80 13.03
N LEU A 361 10.93 4.16 13.60
CA LEU A 361 11.20 5.47 14.18
C LEU A 361 12.32 6.15 13.39
N THR A 362 12.08 7.40 13.00
CA THR A 362 13.05 8.26 12.33
C THR A 362 13.58 9.29 13.32
N ILE A 363 14.91 9.38 13.44
CA ILE A 363 15.61 10.34 14.30
C ILE A 363 16.55 11.19 13.43
N PRO A 364 16.26 12.48 13.21
CA PRO A 364 17.14 13.34 12.42
C PRO A 364 18.47 13.60 13.15
N LEU A 365 19.57 13.56 12.41
CA LEU A 365 20.91 13.83 12.94
C LEU A 365 21.32 15.28 12.72
N SER A 366 22.13 15.81 13.63
CA SER A 366 22.85 17.07 13.40
C SER A 366 24.01 16.86 12.42
N ASP A 367 24.47 17.92 11.76
CA ASP A 367 25.65 17.87 10.89
C ASP A 367 26.91 17.35 11.61
N GLN A 368 27.03 17.66 12.91
CA GLN A 368 28.13 17.17 13.74
C GLN A 368 28.03 15.67 13.95
N ASP A 369 26.82 15.15 14.21
CA ASP A 369 26.59 13.71 14.35
C ASP A 369 26.85 12.95 13.07
N VAL A 370 26.42 13.50 11.93
CA VAL A 370 26.69 12.90 10.61
C VAL A 370 28.18 12.79 10.38
N LYS A 371 28.94 13.87 10.60
CA LYS A 371 30.42 13.86 10.46
C LYS A 371 31.07 12.84 11.39
N ARG A 372 30.65 12.81 12.67
CA ARG A 372 31.20 11.88 13.67
C ARG A 372 30.94 10.42 13.30
N LYS A 373 29.71 10.07 12.92
CA LYS A 373 29.34 8.69 12.56
C LYS A 373 29.99 8.25 11.24
N ALA A 374 30.11 9.14 10.27
CA ALA A 374 30.87 8.88 9.05
C ALA A 374 32.33 8.52 9.35
N ALA A 375 32.97 9.25 10.28
CA ALA A 375 34.35 8.99 10.69
C ALA A 375 34.54 7.65 11.46
N MET A 376 33.48 7.09 12.04
CA MET A 376 33.50 5.80 12.75
C MET A 376 33.36 4.58 11.82
N GLY A 377 33.40 4.77 10.50
CA GLY A 377 33.34 3.69 9.51
C GLY A 377 32.08 3.69 8.65
N GLY A 378 31.11 4.58 8.92
CA GLY A 378 29.92 4.84 8.08
C GLY A 378 28.88 3.72 8.03
N LYS A 379 29.30 2.47 7.89
CA LYS A 379 28.48 1.27 7.74
C LYS A 379 28.30 0.52 9.07
N LEU A 380 27.29 0.91 9.86
CA LEU A 380 27.08 0.35 11.21
C LEU A 380 26.22 -0.93 11.25
N SER A 381 25.38 -1.17 10.24
CA SER A 381 24.53 -2.37 10.18
C SER A 381 24.52 -2.97 8.77
N PRO A 382 25.63 -3.62 8.34
CA PRO A 382 25.76 -4.11 6.98
C PRO A 382 24.70 -5.15 6.62
N PHE A 383 23.74 -4.83 5.75
CA PHE A 383 22.55 -5.66 5.52
C PHE A 383 22.89 -7.07 5.04
N GLU A 384 23.94 -7.20 4.23
CA GLU A 384 24.40 -8.48 3.69
C GLU A 384 24.89 -9.44 4.79
N LYS A 385 25.30 -8.91 5.95
CA LYS A 385 25.72 -9.69 7.12
C LYS A 385 24.56 -10.00 8.07
N GLN A 386 23.38 -9.45 7.81
CA GLN A 386 22.21 -9.60 8.68
C GLN A 386 21.22 -10.67 8.21
N ILE A 387 21.52 -11.43 7.15
CA ILE A 387 20.57 -12.38 6.54
C ILE A 387 19.98 -13.34 7.58
N ARG A 388 20.83 -13.96 8.40
CA ARG A 388 20.38 -14.90 9.45
C ARG A 388 19.78 -14.18 10.66
N SER A 389 20.41 -13.13 11.15
CA SER A 389 20.00 -12.42 12.37
C SER A 389 18.67 -11.67 12.20
N TRP A 390 18.39 -11.17 11.00
CA TRP A 390 17.16 -10.44 10.66
C TRP A 390 16.12 -11.31 9.96
N ASN A 391 16.40 -12.61 9.79
CA ASN A 391 15.51 -13.57 9.12
C ASN A 391 15.09 -13.07 7.72
N ILE A 392 16.07 -12.77 6.87
CA ILE A 392 15.86 -12.26 5.51
C ILE A 392 15.85 -13.43 4.53
N THR A 393 14.79 -13.56 3.75
CA THR A 393 14.72 -14.53 2.65
C THR A 393 15.61 -14.07 1.49
N VAL A 394 16.46 -14.96 0.99
CA VAL A 394 17.30 -14.71 -0.19
C VAL A 394 16.93 -15.74 -1.27
N PRO A 395 16.14 -15.37 -2.28
CA PRO A 395 15.79 -16.24 -3.40
C PRO A 395 17.03 -16.66 -4.20
N GLN A 396 16.93 -17.80 -4.89
CA GLN A 396 18.01 -18.31 -5.73
C GLN A 396 18.40 -17.32 -6.84
N GLU A 397 17.42 -16.58 -7.38
CA GLU A 397 17.62 -15.55 -8.39
C GLU A 397 18.50 -14.40 -7.87
N THR A 398 18.40 -14.07 -6.59
CA THR A 398 19.26 -13.08 -5.93
C THR A 398 20.69 -13.57 -5.78
N LEU A 399 20.87 -14.87 -5.47
CA LEU A 399 22.19 -15.49 -5.44
C LEU A 399 22.83 -15.47 -6.83
N ASN A 400 22.07 -15.81 -7.85
CA ASN A 400 22.53 -15.81 -9.25
C ASN A 400 22.91 -14.40 -9.71
N ASP A 401 22.09 -13.39 -9.39
CA ASP A 401 22.39 -11.98 -9.67
C ASP A 401 23.70 -11.53 -8.99
N SER A 402 23.89 -11.89 -7.72
CA SER A 402 25.12 -11.56 -6.98
C SER A 402 26.35 -12.20 -7.61
N THR A 403 26.26 -13.48 -7.98
CA THR A 403 27.32 -14.20 -8.70
C THR A 403 27.63 -13.56 -10.06
N ALA A 404 26.62 -13.16 -10.83
CA ALA A 404 26.81 -12.50 -12.12
C ALA A 404 27.57 -11.17 -12.01
N HIS A 405 27.50 -10.51 -10.86
CA HIS A 405 28.22 -9.28 -10.55
C HIS A 405 29.54 -9.51 -9.79
N GLY A 406 30.01 -10.75 -9.68
CA GLY A 406 31.28 -11.09 -9.01
C GLY A 406 31.21 -11.01 -7.48
N GLU A 407 30.03 -10.90 -6.89
CA GLU A 407 29.80 -10.78 -5.45
C GLU A 407 29.66 -12.17 -4.80
N TRP A 408 30.69 -13.00 -4.97
CA TRP A 408 30.72 -14.34 -4.42
C TRP A 408 30.66 -14.29 -2.89
N ASN A 409 29.72 -15.04 -2.30
CA ASN A 409 29.56 -15.16 -0.85
C ASN A 409 29.14 -13.88 -0.11
N ILE A 410 28.52 -12.91 -0.80
CA ILE A 410 28.07 -11.65 -0.18
C ILE A 410 27.17 -11.85 1.05
N PHE A 411 26.39 -12.94 1.09
CA PHE A 411 25.45 -13.28 2.16
C PHE A 411 25.99 -14.25 3.22
N ARG A 412 27.30 -14.54 3.22
CA ARG A 412 27.89 -15.50 4.18
C ARG A 412 28.22 -14.88 5.53
#